data_AF-A0A0S8E223-F1
#
_entry.id   AF-A0A0S8E223-F1
#
_cell.length_a   1.000
_cell.length_b   1.000
_cell.length_c   1.000
_cell.angle_alpha   90.00
_cell.angle_beta   90.00
_cell.angle_gamma   90.00
#
_symmetry.space_group_name_H-M   'P 1'
#
loop_
_entity.id
_entity.type
_entity.pdbx_description
1 polymer ?
#
loop_
_entity_poly.entity_id
_entity_poly.type
_entity_poly.pdbx_seq_one_letter_code
_entity_poly.pdbx_strand_id
1 'polypeptide(L)'
;MFIDVDHLFDYYLNKGFSFKLNLMDFYKTCMDCKLSKFYFLLHSFELLIISWLITIAYPTNLILLGIAIGMSQHLIFDVIFNKISLKGYFLSYRLIKSFKASSLLREYELY
;
A
#
# COMPACT_ATOMS: atom_id res chain seq x y z
N MET A 1 1.68 -15.33 5.43
CA MET A 1 1.82 -13.99 4.81
C MET A 1 0.78 -13.10 5.47
N PHE A 2 1.20 -12.04 6.15
CA PHE A 2 0.28 -11.06 6.73
C PHE A 2 -0.20 -10.12 5.61
N ILE A 3 -1.44 -9.64 5.72
CA ILE A 3 -2.01 -8.67 4.79
C ILE A 3 -2.24 -7.38 5.57
N ASP A 4 -1.77 -6.26 5.03
CA ASP A 4 -1.95 -4.96 5.67
C ASP A 4 -3.42 -4.56 5.74
N VAL A 5 -3.79 -3.83 6.80
CA VAL A 5 -5.19 -3.49 7.10
C VAL A 5 -5.82 -2.62 6.02
N ASP A 6 -5.04 -1.80 5.32
CA ASP A 6 -5.54 -0.94 4.25
C ASP A 6 -5.97 -1.73 3.00
N HIS A 7 -5.54 -2.98 2.83
CA HIS A 7 -6.09 -3.86 1.79
C HIS A 7 -7.58 -4.18 2.01
N LEU A 8 -8.10 -4.10 3.24
CA LEU A 8 -9.54 -4.24 3.47
C LEU A 8 -10.31 -3.14 2.73
N PHE A 9 -9.76 -1.92 2.69
CA PHE A 9 -10.36 -0.82 1.96
C PHE A 9 -10.35 -1.10 0.44
N ASP A 10 -9.23 -1.58 -0.08
CA ASP A 10 -9.10 -1.97 -1.49
C ASP A 10 -10.09 -3.08 -1.88
N TYR A 11 -10.29 -4.06 -1.00
CA TYR A 11 -11.27 -5.12 -1.18
C TYR A 11 -12.70 -4.58 -1.25
N TYR A 12 -13.10 -3.74 -0.30
CA TYR A 12 -14.45 -3.15 -0.31
C TYR A 12 -14.67 -2.20 -1.49
N LEU A 13 -13.67 -1.45 -1.93
CA LEU A 13 -13.79 -0.56 -3.09
C LEU A 13 -13.89 -1.34 -4.40
N ASN A 14 -13.21 -2.48 -4.53
CA ASN A 14 -13.27 -3.29 -5.76
C ASN A 14 -14.52 -4.19 -5.81
N LYS A 15 -14.99 -4.75 -4.68
CA LYS A 15 -16.13 -5.68 -4.64
C LYS A 15 -17.46 -5.06 -4.18
N GLY A 16 -17.45 -3.83 -3.70
CA GLY A 16 -18.59 -3.20 -3.04
C GLY A 16 -18.63 -3.50 -1.55
N PHE A 17 -19.20 -2.57 -0.77
CA PHE A 17 -19.30 -2.72 0.68
C PHE A 17 -20.30 -3.81 1.06
N SER A 18 -19.88 -4.75 1.91
CA SER A 18 -20.74 -5.79 2.49
C SER A 18 -20.40 -5.93 3.96
N PHE A 19 -21.42 -5.98 4.82
CA PHE A 19 -21.24 -6.22 6.26
C PHE A 19 -20.72 -7.63 6.59
N LYS A 20 -20.74 -8.55 5.61
CA LYS A 20 -20.18 -9.91 5.76
C LYS A 20 -18.85 -10.00 5.05
N LEU A 21 -17.76 -9.81 5.79
CA LEU A 21 -16.40 -10.05 5.29
C LEU A 21 -16.17 -11.56 5.18
N ASN A 22 -15.98 -12.06 3.96
CA ASN A 22 -15.50 -13.42 3.73
C ASN A 22 -13.97 -13.39 3.73
N LEU A 23 -13.36 -13.80 4.86
CA LEU A 23 -11.90 -13.78 5.03
C LEU A 23 -11.15 -14.63 4.00
N MET A 24 -11.74 -15.75 3.54
CA MET A 24 -11.11 -16.60 2.54
C MET A 24 -11.12 -15.97 1.15
N ASP A 25 -12.22 -15.29 0.80
CA ASP A 25 -12.33 -14.54 -0.47
C ASP A 25 -11.43 -13.29 -0.45
N PHE A 26 -11.37 -12.58 0.68
CA PHE A 26 -10.43 -11.47 0.90
C PHE A 26 -8.99 -11.93 0.68
N TYR A 27 -8.57 -12.98 1.39
CA TYR A 27 -7.23 -13.54 1.28
C TYR A 27 -6.88 -13.92 -0.16
N LYS A 28 -7.76 -14.69 -0.84
CA LYS A 28 -7.55 -15.09 -2.25
C LYS A 28 -7.48 -13.88 -3.18
N THR A 29 -8.33 -12.88 -2.98
CA THR A 29 -8.39 -11.68 -3.82
C THR A 29 -7.09 -10.87 -3.71
N CYS A 30 -6.56 -10.71 -2.49
CA CYS A 30 -5.30 -10.02 -2.24
C CYS A 30 -4.09 -10.82 -2.76
N MET A 31 -4.06 -12.14 -2.52
CA MET A 31 -2.95 -13.02 -2.90
C MET A 31 -2.84 -13.26 -4.40
N ASP A 32 -3.96 -13.41 -5.11
CA ASP A 32 -3.96 -13.69 -6.55
C ASP A 32 -3.78 -12.42 -7.41
N CYS A 33 -3.56 -11.25 -6.79
CA CYS A 33 -3.53 -9.95 -7.47
C CYS A 33 -4.72 -9.70 -8.42
N LYS A 34 -5.90 -10.28 -8.13
CA LYS A 34 -7.10 -10.19 -8.97
C LYS A 34 -7.84 -8.85 -8.85
N LEU A 35 -7.21 -7.84 -8.24
CA LEU A 35 -7.79 -6.51 -8.11
C LEU A 35 -7.51 -5.69 -9.37
N SER A 36 -8.56 -5.09 -9.93
CA SER A 36 -8.45 -4.19 -11.08
C SER A 36 -7.73 -2.88 -10.74
N LYS A 37 -7.80 -2.48 -9.46
CA LYS A 37 -7.20 -1.27 -8.92
C LYS A 37 -6.53 -1.53 -7.57
N PHE A 38 -5.36 -0.92 -7.40
CA PHE A 38 -4.57 -0.95 -6.16
C PHE A 38 -4.49 0.46 -5.56
N TYR A 39 -5.13 0.69 -4.42
CA TYR A 39 -5.13 2.01 -3.79
C TYR A 39 -4.04 2.16 -2.73
N PHE A 40 -3.76 1.11 -1.92
CA PHE A 40 -2.71 1.01 -0.86
C PHE A 40 -2.27 2.37 -0.28
N LEU A 41 -3.21 3.14 0.29
CA LEU A 41 -2.97 4.56 0.60
C LEU A 41 -1.82 4.77 1.59
N LEU A 42 -1.58 3.78 2.46
CA LEU A 42 -0.53 3.84 3.48
C LEU A 42 0.87 3.56 2.92
N HIS A 43 0.96 2.95 1.74
CA HIS A 43 2.20 2.50 1.12
C HIS A 43 2.71 3.54 0.13
N SER A 44 2.90 4.77 0.61
CA SER A 44 3.43 5.85 -0.21
C SER A 44 4.68 6.50 0.38
N PHE A 45 5.63 6.82 -0.50
CA PHE A 45 6.80 7.61 -0.10
C PHE A 45 6.39 9.00 0.40
N GLU A 46 5.33 9.60 -0.16
CA GLU A 46 4.80 10.86 0.33
C GLU A 46 4.34 10.76 1.79
N LEU A 47 3.61 9.70 2.16
CA LEU A 47 3.17 9.49 3.54
C LEU A 47 4.34 9.16 4.48
N LEU A 48 5.33 8.39 4.00
CA LEU A 48 6.54 8.11 4.77
C LEU A 48 7.29 9.41 5.10
N ILE A 49 7.45 10.31 4.12
CA ILE A 49 8.07 11.63 4.33
C ILE A 49 7.27 12.43 5.36
N ILE A 50 5.94 12.48 5.25
CA ILE A 50 5.08 13.17 6.22
C ILE A 50 5.25 12.59 7.62
N SER A 51 5.29 11.26 7.76
CA SER A 51 5.50 10.58 9.04
C SER A 51 6.83 10.99 9.69
N TRP A 52 7.91 11.08 8.91
CA TRP A 52 9.21 11.53 9.41
C TRP A 52 9.21 13.02 9.77
N LEU A 53 8.57 13.89 8.98
CA LEU A 53 8.44 15.32 9.29
C LEU A 53 7.70 15.54 10.61
N ILE A 54 6.61 14.81 10.83
CA ILE A 54 5.86 14.83 12.09
C ILE A 54 6.75 14.33 13.24
N THR A 55 7.48 13.23 13.05
CA THR A 55 8.39 12.69 14.07
C THR A 55 9.48 13.69 14.47
N ILE A 56 10.06 14.39 13.48
CA ILE A 56 11.09 15.43 13.72
C ILE A 56 10.50 16.62 14.48
N ALA A 57 9.24 17.00 14.20
CA ALA A 57 8.54 18.06 14.93
C ALA A 57 8.22 17.70 16.39
N TYR A 58 8.15 16.40 16.72
CA TYR A 58 7.85 15.89 18.06
C TYR A 58 8.89 14.86 18.54
N PRO A 59 10.15 15.26 18.74
CA PRO A 59 11.29 14.32 18.88
C PRO A 59 11.25 13.47 20.16
N THR A 60 10.49 13.87 21.18
CA THR A 60 10.33 13.11 22.42
C THR A 60 9.22 12.06 22.35
N ASN A 61 8.43 12.04 21.28
CA ASN A 61 7.32 11.11 21.12
C ASN A 61 7.80 9.80 20.50
N LEU A 62 8.09 8.82 21.37
CA LEU A 62 8.58 7.50 20.97
C LEU A 62 7.57 6.70 20.13
N ILE A 63 6.26 6.98 20.24
CA ILE A 63 5.23 6.31 19.44
C ILE A 63 5.37 6.73 17.98
N LEU A 64 5.52 8.03 17.73
CA LEU A 64 5.73 8.56 16.37
C LEU A 64 7.02 8.02 15.75
N LEU A 65 8.10 7.96 16.54
CA LEU A 65 9.35 7.35 16.09
C LEU A 65 9.17 5.87 15.71
N GLY A 66 8.47 5.10 16.55
CA GLY A 66 8.16 3.69 16.27
C GLY A 66 7.35 3.51 14.99
N ILE A 67 6.34 4.35 14.77
CA ILE A 67 5.52 4.35 13.54
C ILE A 67 6.39 4.65 12.33
N ALA A 68 7.23 5.69 12.37
CA ALA A 68 8.07 6.07 11.24
C ALA A 68 9.10 4.98 10.89
N ILE A 69 9.71 4.35 11.89
CA ILE A 69 10.62 3.21 11.68
C ILE A 69 9.87 2.01 11.09
N GLY A 70 8.72 1.67 11.66
CA GLY A 70 7.89 0.55 11.17
C GLY A 70 7.46 0.76 9.72
N MET A 71 6.98 1.95 9.37
CA MET A 71 6.63 2.31 8.00
C MET A 71 7.83 2.24 7.04
N SER A 72 9.01 2.72 7.47
CA SER A 72 10.24 2.60 6.68
C SER A 72 10.58 1.14 6.38
N GLN A 73 10.58 0.29 7.40
CA GLN A 73 10.89 -1.14 7.25
C GLN A 73 9.87 -1.84 6.34
N HIS A 74 8.59 -1.52 6.53
CA HIS A 74 7.50 -2.03 5.74
C HIS A 74 7.67 -1.70 4.24
N LEU A 75 7.84 -0.42 3.90
CA LEU A 75 8.05 0.00 2.51
C LEU A 75 9.34 -0.58 1.90
N ILE A 76 10.42 -0.70 2.67
CA ILE A 76 11.66 -1.31 2.18
C ILE A 76 11.41 -2.76 1.77
N PHE A 77 10.75 -3.54 2.63
CA PHE A 77 10.42 -4.93 2.31
C PHE A 77 9.46 -5.02 1.14
N ASP A 78 8.47 -4.15 1.05
CA ASP A 78 7.56 -4.11 -0.10
C ASP A 78 8.30 -3.85 -1.42
N VAL A 79 9.21 -2.88 -1.45
CA VAL A 79 9.99 -2.57 -2.67
C VAL A 79 10.84 -3.76 -3.11
N ILE A 80 11.38 -4.52 -2.17
CA ILE A 80 12.24 -5.68 -2.45
C ILE A 80 11.41 -6.89 -2.89
N PHE A 81 10.30 -7.18 -2.21
CA PHE A 81 9.60 -8.46 -2.35
C PHE A 81 8.32 -8.39 -3.19
N ASN A 82 7.65 -7.24 -3.30
CA ASN A 82 6.40 -7.13 -4.07
C ASN A 82 6.67 -6.82 -5.55
N LYS A 83 5.77 -7.27 -6.43
CA LYS A 83 5.87 -7.03 -7.88
C LYS A 83 5.39 -5.64 -8.33
N ILE A 84 5.27 -4.67 -7.42
CA ILE A 84 4.89 -3.29 -7.74
C ILE A 84 6.13 -2.54 -8.27
N SER A 85 5.97 -1.69 -9.28
CA SER A 85 7.04 -0.81 -9.77
C SER A 85 7.41 0.23 -8.72
N LEU A 86 8.64 0.74 -8.76
CA LEU A 86 9.07 1.78 -7.81
C LEU A 86 8.16 3.02 -7.89
N LYS A 87 7.68 3.34 -9.10
CA LYS A 87 6.73 4.42 -9.36
C LYS A 87 5.38 4.16 -8.68
N GLY A 88 4.97 2.90 -8.56
CA GLY A 88 3.73 2.51 -7.89
C GLY A 88 3.68 2.88 -6.41
N TYR A 89 4.82 3.10 -5.75
CA TYR A 89 4.89 3.59 -4.36
C TYR A 89 4.74 5.11 -4.24
N PHE A 90 4.61 5.84 -5.35
CA PHE A 90 4.23 7.25 -5.29
C PHE A 90 2.71 7.37 -5.38
N LEU A 91 2.08 7.97 -4.37
CA LEU A 91 0.64 8.22 -4.37
C LEU A 91 0.24 9.12 -5.55
N SER A 92 1.06 10.12 -5.85
CA SER A 92 0.91 10.99 -7.01
C SER A 92 0.88 10.21 -8.33
N TYR A 93 1.81 9.27 -8.53
CA TYR A 93 1.84 8.40 -9.71
C TYR A 93 0.58 7.53 -9.81
N ARG A 94 0.14 6.95 -8.69
CA ARG A 94 -1.08 6.14 -8.64
C ARG A 94 -2.32 6.95 -9.01
N LEU A 95 -2.44 8.18 -8.53
CA LEU A 95 -3.51 9.10 -8.91
C LEU A 95 -3.52 9.37 -10.42
N ILE A 96 -2.36 9.70 -11.00
CA ILE A 96 -2.20 9.92 -12.45
C ILE A 96 -2.63 8.68 -13.25
N LYS A 97 -2.30 7.49 -12.76
CA LYS A 97 -2.67 6.21 -13.38
C LYS A 97 -4.06 5.70 -12.98
N SER A 98 -4.83 6.49 -12.22
CA SER A 98 -6.15 6.12 -11.72
C SER A 98 -6.17 4.76 -11.02
N PHE A 99 -5.07 4.44 -10.32
CA PHE A 99 -4.87 3.22 -9.54
C PHE A 99 -4.90 1.90 -10.33
N LYS A 100 -4.83 1.93 -11.67
CA LYS A 100 -4.93 0.73 -12.52
C LYS A 100 -3.77 -0.24 -12.25
N ALA A 101 -4.08 -1.45 -11.78
CA ALA A 101 -3.08 -2.47 -11.44
C ALA A 101 -2.08 -2.76 -12.57
N SER A 102 -2.56 -2.83 -13.83
CA SER A 102 -1.71 -3.06 -15.01
C SER A 102 -0.63 -2.00 -15.23
N SER A 103 -0.82 -0.79 -14.72
CA SER A 103 0.17 0.29 -14.83
C SER A 103 1.11 0.40 -13.63
N LEU A 104 0.85 -0.38 -12.57
CA LEU A 104 1.59 -0.33 -11.30
C LEU A 104 2.48 -1.56 -11.11
N LEU A 105 2.24 -2.65 -11.84
CA LEU A 105 3.03 -3.88 -11.74
C LEU A 105 4.30 -3.81 -12.60
N ARG A 106 5.41 -4.31 -12.05
CA ARG A 106 6.74 -4.37 -12.69
C ARG A 106 6.74 -5.19 -13.99
N GLU A 107 5.89 -6.21 -14.10
CA GLU A 107 5.82 -7.08 -15.28
C GLU A 107 5.35 -6.35 -16.55
N TYR A 108 4.74 -5.17 -16.43
CA TYR A 108 4.35 -4.31 -17.55
C TYR A 108 5.37 -3.21 -17.89
N GLU A 109 6.48 -3.07 -17.14
CA GLU A 109 7.57 -2.13 -17.48
C GLU A 109 8.59 -2.71 -18.46
N LEU A 110 8.43 -3.98 -18.87
CA LEU A 110 9.37 -4.72 -19.73
C LEU A 110 8.85 -5.00 -21.16
N TYR A 111 7.73 -4.40 -21.57
CA TYR A 111 7.16 -4.53 -22.93
C TYR A 111 6.82 -3.17 -23.52
#